data_AF-A0A6P8Q6E8-F1
#
_entry.id   AF-A0A6P8Q6E8-F1
#
_cell.length_a   1.000
_cell.length_b   1.000
_cell.length_c   1.000
_cell.angle_alpha   90.00
_cell.angle_beta   90.00
_cell.angle_gamma   90.00
#
_symmetry.space_group_name_H-M   'P 1'
#
loop_
_entity.id
_entity.type
_entity.pdbx_description
1 polymer ?
#
loop_
_entity_poly.entity_id
_entity_poly.type
_entity_poly.pdbx_seq_one_letter_code
_entity_poly.pdbx_strand_id
1 'polypeptide(L)'
;MTLKPTAMDDVVNLMNMMKLSIKVLIQSALSLGRILDSDYPPLQQFFVVMEHCLKHGLKVKKSFIGQTKSFFGPLELVEKLCPEAADLATSVKSLPELKTPVGRGRAWLRLALMQKRLADYLKVLLNHKDLLSEFYEPEALMMVEEGAIFVGMLVSLNVIDANLCLKGEDLDSQVGVIDFSLYLKDVPNTGGDKHCMVGDLQIKVDSVERTNLKLMEELAAAIDRIKSLQEEQQQLQQENTQICEQSKRSVAVRKEDTKLELDTYKQSRQGLDEMYNEIWHQLKEEKRICMELEKELKLQTGMKTEMEIAMKLLEKDTHEKQDALGALRQQLDEVKAIHLQLFDKVKSAETSVQLQNELISSLEVKTNYLIPTSKEMEQRLQELEKARQEAEEKNQKMKCEFGGKIKSSEQQLEELGRQCSNLDRELKSEKEQRQNLQQELQQENDKICLLQTELQQMTGLKKELQKLEDEKKQLQKLCEEQEQALQEMGLHLSQSKLKMEDIKEVNKALKTTFILYPCGQTSVILGSESEGHSWLKDDEVTDCKQCQKEFSISRRKHHCRNCGDIFCNNCSNNELSLPSYPKPVRVCDACHTLLLQRCSSNAS
;
A
#
# COMPACT_ATOMS: atom_id res chain seq x y z
N MET A 1 -18.00 72.71 -66.50
CA MET A 1 -18.00 71.49 -65.68
C MET A 1 -18.04 70.30 -66.64
N THR A 2 -16.99 69.50 -66.72
CA THR A 2 -17.01 68.24 -67.48
C THR A 2 -17.78 67.20 -66.68
N LEU A 3 -18.78 66.59 -67.30
CA LEU A 3 -19.47 65.42 -66.75
C LEU A 3 -18.44 64.28 -66.64
N LYS A 4 -18.33 63.67 -65.46
CA LYS A 4 -17.78 62.31 -65.38
C LYS A 4 -18.82 61.37 -66.01
N PRO A 5 -18.42 60.38 -66.83
CA PRO A 5 -19.29 59.25 -67.15
C PRO A 5 -19.82 58.62 -65.87
N THR A 6 -21.04 58.12 -65.90
CA THR A 6 -21.53 57.25 -64.83
C THR A 6 -20.92 55.86 -65.01
N ALA A 7 -20.78 55.08 -63.93
CA ALA A 7 -20.22 53.73 -64.04
C ALA A 7 -21.03 52.81 -64.97
N MET A 8 -22.31 53.10 -65.19
CA MET A 8 -23.14 52.40 -66.18
C MET A 8 -22.76 52.74 -67.64
N ASP A 9 -22.39 53.99 -67.93
CA ASP A 9 -21.94 54.37 -69.28
C ASP A 9 -20.67 53.59 -69.66
N ASP A 10 -19.72 53.48 -68.73
CA ASP A 10 -18.47 52.72 -68.92
C ASP A 10 -18.73 51.21 -69.08
N VAL A 11 -19.66 50.63 -68.31
CA VAL A 11 -20.13 49.24 -68.50
C VAL A 11 -20.72 49.02 -69.89
N VAL A 12 -21.62 49.90 -70.35
CA VAL A 12 -22.24 49.80 -71.68
C VAL A 12 -21.20 49.93 -72.80
N ASN A 13 -20.22 50.83 -72.64
CA ASN A 13 -19.12 50.99 -73.60
C ASN A 13 -18.22 49.73 -73.67
N LEU A 14 -17.83 49.16 -72.52
CA LEU A 14 -17.08 47.90 -72.45
C LEU A 14 -17.85 46.74 -73.10
N MET A 15 -19.15 46.63 -72.83
CA MET A 15 -20.03 45.61 -73.41
C MET A 15 -20.12 45.73 -74.94
N ASN A 16 -20.24 46.94 -75.46
CA ASN A 16 -20.25 47.18 -76.91
C ASN A 16 -18.91 46.86 -77.57
N MET A 17 -17.78 47.25 -76.95
CA MET A 17 -16.44 46.89 -77.44
C MET A 17 -16.21 45.38 -77.43
N MET A 18 -16.63 44.67 -76.37
CA MET A 18 -16.52 43.21 -76.30
C MET A 18 -17.38 42.53 -77.37
N LYS A 19 -18.63 42.98 -77.56
CA LYS A 19 -19.54 42.47 -78.59
C LYS A 19 -18.97 42.66 -80.02
N LEU A 20 -18.37 43.82 -80.30
CA LEU A 20 -17.70 44.08 -81.58
C LEU A 20 -16.44 43.23 -81.75
N SER A 21 -15.63 43.09 -80.70
CA SER A 21 -14.40 42.29 -80.71
C SER A 21 -14.69 40.81 -80.97
N ILE A 22 -15.64 40.21 -80.23
CA ILE A 22 -16.10 38.82 -80.43
C ILE A 22 -16.61 38.63 -81.86
N LYS A 23 -17.46 39.54 -82.35
CA LYS A 23 -17.98 39.48 -83.72
C LYS A 23 -16.87 39.48 -84.77
N VAL A 24 -15.92 40.42 -84.68
CA VAL A 24 -14.82 40.53 -85.65
C VAL A 24 -13.86 39.34 -85.54
N LEU A 25 -13.55 38.86 -84.33
CA LEU A 25 -12.73 37.67 -84.12
C LEU A 25 -13.38 36.43 -84.76
N ILE A 26 -14.65 36.15 -84.49
CA ILE A 26 -15.36 34.99 -85.05
C ILE A 26 -15.49 35.11 -86.58
N GLN A 27 -15.93 36.25 -87.11
CA GLN A 27 -16.08 36.43 -88.56
C GLN A 27 -14.74 36.30 -89.29
N SER A 28 -13.66 36.89 -88.74
CA SER A 28 -12.34 36.85 -89.36
C SER A 28 -11.72 35.45 -89.25
N ALA A 29 -11.83 34.77 -88.11
CA ALA A 29 -11.32 33.41 -87.91
C ALA A 29 -12.02 32.38 -88.81
N LEU A 30 -13.36 32.44 -88.90
CA LEU A 30 -14.13 31.58 -89.81
C LEU A 30 -13.80 31.86 -91.29
N SER A 31 -13.48 33.10 -91.66
CA SER A 31 -13.01 33.43 -93.02
C SER A 31 -11.57 32.98 -93.30
N LEU A 32 -10.75 32.79 -92.26
CA LEU A 32 -9.35 32.39 -92.37
C LEU A 32 -9.17 30.86 -92.41
N GLY A 33 -10.09 30.10 -91.80
CA GLY A 33 -10.16 28.64 -91.92
C GLY A 33 -8.98 27.85 -91.35
N ARG A 34 -8.16 28.46 -90.48
CA ARG A 34 -6.99 27.82 -89.82
C ARG A 34 -6.97 28.10 -88.33
N ILE A 35 -6.23 27.26 -87.59
CA ILE A 35 -5.93 27.47 -86.17
C ILE A 35 -5.26 28.84 -85.98
N LEU A 36 -5.75 29.61 -85.01
CA LEU A 36 -5.22 30.93 -84.67
C LEU A 36 -3.95 30.82 -83.82
N ASP A 37 -3.00 31.71 -84.11
CA ASP A 37 -1.72 31.87 -83.41
C ASP A 37 -1.75 33.08 -82.46
N SER A 38 -0.66 33.29 -81.72
CA SER A 38 -0.48 34.43 -80.81
C SER A 38 -0.46 35.80 -81.51
N ASP A 39 -0.21 35.80 -82.82
CA ASP A 39 0.19 36.97 -83.59
C ASP A 39 -1.01 37.54 -84.40
N TYR A 40 -2.14 36.82 -84.39
CA TYR A 40 -3.37 37.18 -85.07
C TYR A 40 -4.06 38.43 -84.46
N PRO A 41 -4.11 39.59 -85.16
CA PRO A 41 -4.51 40.86 -84.54
C PRO A 41 -5.93 40.90 -83.95
N PRO A 42 -6.98 40.31 -84.57
CA PRO A 42 -8.32 40.24 -83.96
C PRO A 42 -8.34 39.51 -82.62
N LEU A 43 -7.46 38.52 -82.41
CA LEU A 43 -7.37 37.77 -81.17
C LEU A 43 -6.56 38.52 -80.10
N GLN A 44 -5.51 39.25 -80.50
CA GLN A 44 -4.79 40.15 -79.60
C GLN A 44 -5.73 41.26 -79.07
N GLN A 45 -6.47 41.91 -79.98
CA GLN A 45 -7.50 42.90 -79.66
C GLN A 45 -8.55 42.34 -78.68
N PHE A 46 -9.01 41.10 -78.88
CA PHE A 46 -9.92 40.43 -77.96
C PHE A 46 -9.36 40.29 -76.55
N PHE A 47 -8.11 39.85 -76.39
CA PHE A 47 -7.49 39.75 -75.06
C PHE A 47 -7.29 41.14 -74.40
N VAL A 48 -7.04 42.19 -75.18
CA VAL A 48 -6.99 43.58 -74.67
C VAL A 48 -8.37 44.03 -74.16
N VAL A 49 -9.45 43.82 -74.91
CA VAL A 49 -10.80 44.21 -74.48
C VAL A 49 -11.28 43.36 -73.30
N MET A 50 -10.94 42.06 -73.26
CA MET A 50 -11.17 41.16 -72.13
C MET A 50 -10.50 41.67 -70.84
N GLU A 51 -9.22 42.07 -70.93
CA GLU A 51 -8.48 42.63 -69.79
C GLU A 51 -9.11 43.92 -69.26
N HIS A 52 -9.65 44.77 -70.13
CA HIS A 52 -10.38 45.98 -69.70
C HIS A 52 -11.70 45.63 -69.00
N CYS A 53 -12.45 44.66 -69.52
CA CYS A 53 -13.69 44.18 -68.90
C CYS A 53 -13.44 43.62 -67.49
N LEU A 54 -12.40 42.77 -67.32
CA LEU A 54 -12.01 42.19 -66.03
C LEU A 54 -11.27 43.17 -65.10
N LYS A 55 -10.88 44.35 -65.58
CA LYS A 55 -10.35 45.44 -64.75
C LYS A 55 -11.42 46.44 -64.28
N HIS A 56 -12.62 46.41 -64.87
CA HIS A 56 -13.68 47.35 -64.52
C HIS A 56 -14.12 47.19 -63.06
N GLY A 57 -14.03 48.26 -62.27
CA GLY A 57 -14.40 48.26 -60.86
C GLY A 57 -13.51 47.42 -59.92
N LEU A 58 -12.28 47.07 -60.29
CA LEU A 58 -11.36 46.38 -59.37
C LEU A 58 -10.93 47.28 -58.18
N LYS A 59 -11.10 46.75 -56.96
CA LYS A 59 -10.64 47.32 -55.69
C LYS A 59 -9.13 47.42 -55.62
N VAL A 60 -8.62 48.53 -55.06
CA VAL A 60 -7.17 48.73 -54.86
C VAL A 60 -6.73 48.11 -53.55
N LYS A 61 -6.32 46.83 -53.59
CA LYS A 61 -5.61 46.21 -52.46
C LYS A 61 -4.21 46.86 -52.32
N LYS A 62 -3.94 47.47 -51.17
CA LYS A 62 -2.62 48.01 -50.82
C LYS A 62 -1.72 46.88 -50.33
N SER A 63 -0.58 46.67 -50.96
CA SER A 63 0.47 45.77 -50.50
C SER A 63 1.68 46.56 -50.00
N PHE A 64 2.51 45.93 -49.16
CA PHE A 64 3.71 46.55 -48.55
C PHE A 64 4.76 46.96 -49.59
N ILE A 65 4.67 46.42 -50.83
CA ILE A 65 5.58 46.67 -51.95
C ILE A 65 4.90 47.50 -53.07
N GLY A 66 3.61 47.86 -52.94
CA GLY A 66 2.93 48.75 -53.89
C GLY A 66 1.41 48.56 -54.01
N GLN A 67 0.80 49.31 -54.93
CA GLN A 67 -0.60 49.14 -55.33
C GLN A 67 -0.67 48.31 -56.62
N THR A 68 -1.32 47.15 -56.60
CA THR A 68 -1.42 46.26 -57.77
C THR A 68 -2.88 45.95 -58.13
N LYS A 69 -3.42 46.67 -59.12
CA LYS A 69 -4.71 46.34 -59.76
C LYS A 69 -4.57 45.13 -60.69
N SER A 70 -4.48 43.93 -60.13
CA SER A 70 -4.46 42.68 -60.90
C SER A 70 -5.84 42.03 -60.98
N PHE A 71 -6.28 41.71 -62.20
CA PHE A 71 -7.48 40.91 -62.45
C PHE A 71 -7.25 39.40 -62.23
N PHE A 72 -6.03 38.97 -61.93
CA PHE A 72 -5.70 37.56 -61.69
C PHE A 72 -6.20 37.04 -60.33
N GLY A 73 -6.29 37.87 -59.29
CA GLY A 73 -6.79 37.46 -57.97
C GLY A 73 -8.21 36.84 -58.01
N PRO A 74 -9.17 37.45 -58.74
CA PRO A 74 -10.45 36.81 -59.07
C PRO A 74 -10.32 35.47 -59.81
N LEU A 75 -9.38 35.35 -60.74
CA LEU A 75 -9.18 34.12 -61.54
C LEU A 75 -8.57 32.97 -60.70
N GLU A 76 -7.79 33.30 -59.67
CA GLU A 76 -7.28 32.33 -58.68
C GLU A 76 -8.41 31.73 -57.79
N LEU A 77 -9.61 32.31 -57.77
CA LEU A 77 -10.78 31.67 -57.16
C LEU A 77 -11.31 30.49 -58.00
N VAL A 78 -11.12 30.49 -59.33
CA VAL A 78 -11.63 29.40 -60.20
C VAL A 78 -10.99 28.07 -59.83
N GLU A 79 -9.69 28.05 -59.51
CA GLU A 79 -8.98 26.84 -59.04
C GLU A 79 -9.62 26.22 -57.79
N LYS A 80 -10.22 27.05 -56.92
CA LYS A 80 -10.85 26.61 -55.67
C LYS A 80 -12.32 26.20 -55.83
N LEU A 81 -12.97 26.67 -56.89
CA LEU A 81 -14.41 26.52 -57.14
C LEU A 81 -14.72 25.52 -58.28
N CYS A 82 -13.74 25.20 -59.11
CA CYS A 82 -13.87 24.37 -60.30
C CYS A 82 -12.63 23.44 -60.39
N PRO A 83 -12.71 22.18 -59.92
CA PRO A 83 -11.61 21.22 -59.96
C PRO A 83 -11.03 21.01 -61.37
N GLU A 84 -11.87 21.14 -62.40
CA GLU A 84 -11.49 21.04 -63.82
C GLU A 84 -10.55 22.19 -64.28
N ALA A 85 -10.38 23.25 -63.47
CA ALA A 85 -9.42 24.31 -63.72
C ALA A 85 -8.04 24.06 -63.07
N ALA A 86 -7.84 22.97 -62.33
CA ALA A 86 -6.58 22.69 -61.61
C ALA A 86 -5.37 22.54 -62.57
N ASP A 87 -5.56 21.89 -63.71
CA ASP A 87 -4.51 21.75 -64.75
C ASP A 87 -4.13 23.10 -65.36
N LEU A 88 -5.12 23.99 -65.56
CA LEU A 88 -4.88 25.35 -66.05
C LEU A 88 -4.13 26.18 -65.01
N ALA A 89 -4.57 26.16 -63.76
CA ALA A 89 -3.91 26.88 -62.67
C ALA A 89 -2.47 26.40 -62.47
N THR A 90 -2.23 25.09 -62.56
CA THR A 90 -0.89 24.49 -62.55
C THR A 90 -0.07 24.96 -63.75
N SER A 91 -0.64 24.95 -64.96
CA SER A 91 0.02 25.42 -66.19
C SER A 91 0.43 26.90 -66.13
N VAL A 92 -0.36 27.76 -65.49
CA VAL A 92 0.01 29.18 -65.27
C VAL A 92 1.13 29.31 -64.24
N LYS A 93 1.13 28.47 -63.19
CA LYS A 93 2.17 28.45 -62.15
C LYS A 93 3.50 27.88 -62.65
N SER A 94 3.48 26.98 -63.64
CA SER A 94 4.68 26.36 -64.23
C SER A 94 5.35 27.18 -65.34
N LEU A 95 4.97 28.45 -65.54
CA LEU A 95 5.63 29.37 -66.47
C LEU A 95 6.60 30.30 -65.71
N PRO A 96 7.88 29.92 -65.54
CA PRO A 96 8.83 30.66 -64.70
C PRO A 96 9.18 32.05 -65.24
N GLU A 97 8.91 32.30 -66.53
CA GLU A 97 9.13 33.58 -67.18
C GLU A 97 8.15 34.68 -66.70
N LEU A 98 6.98 34.29 -66.15
CA LEU A 98 5.91 35.20 -65.73
C LEU A 98 6.11 35.75 -64.31
N LYS A 99 6.64 36.97 -64.26
CA LYS A 99 7.03 37.70 -63.06
C LYS A 99 5.88 38.54 -62.48
N THR A 100 4.92 39.02 -63.29
CA THR A 100 3.79 39.83 -62.79
C THR A 100 2.48 39.03 -62.64
N PRO A 101 1.62 39.40 -61.67
CA PRO A 101 0.26 38.88 -61.60
C PRO A 101 -0.59 39.20 -62.84
N VAL A 102 -0.29 40.27 -63.58
CA VAL A 102 -1.01 40.66 -64.81
C VAL A 102 -0.65 39.73 -65.97
N GLY A 103 0.63 39.41 -66.15
CA GLY A 103 1.10 38.40 -67.11
C GLY A 103 0.52 37.01 -66.82
N ARG A 104 0.40 36.62 -65.54
CA ARG A 104 -0.28 35.39 -65.12
C ARG A 104 -1.77 35.39 -65.49
N GLY A 105 -2.49 36.49 -65.28
CA GLY A 105 -3.85 36.66 -65.77
C GLY A 105 -3.97 36.57 -67.30
N ARG A 106 -3.01 37.13 -68.03
CA ARG A 106 -2.95 37.08 -69.51
C ARG A 106 -2.67 35.68 -70.05
N ALA A 107 -1.85 34.89 -69.36
CA ALA A 107 -1.63 33.47 -69.66
C ALA A 107 -2.87 32.62 -69.33
N TRP A 108 -3.47 32.84 -68.15
CA TRP A 108 -4.71 32.18 -67.71
C TRP A 108 -5.82 32.33 -68.76
N LEU A 109 -6.05 33.56 -69.26
CA LEU A 109 -7.08 33.83 -70.28
C LEU A 109 -6.80 33.11 -71.61
N ARG A 110 -5.54 33.02 -72.03
CA ARG A 110 -5.12 32.34 -73.26
C ARG A 110 -5.33 30.83 -73.15
N LEU A 111 -4.93 30.23 -72.02
CA LEU A 111 -5.17 28.81 -71.74
C LEU A 111 -6.67 28.48 -71.62
N ALA A 112 -7.46 29.34 -70.97
CA ALA A 112 -8.90 29.15 -70.84
C ALA A 112 -9.64 29.21 -72.19
N LEU A 113 -9.15 30.02 -73.14
CA LEU A 113 -9.63 30.03 -74.51
C LEU A 113 -9.21 28.77 -75.27
N MET A 114 -7.95 28.34 -75.18
CA MET A 114 -7.46 27.10 -75.81
C MET A 114 -8.20 25.86 -75.32
N GLN A 115 -8.58 25.83 -74.04
CA GLN A 115 -9.43 24.78 -73.46
C GLN A 115 -10.93 24.88 -73.86
N LYS A 116 -11.35 25.96 -74.54
CA LYS A 116 -12.77 26.27 -74.86
C LYS A 116 -13.68 26.33 -73.61
N ARG A 117 -13.11 26.75 -72.46
CA ARG A 117 -13.76 26.77 -71.13
C ARG A 117 -13.84 28.16 -70.49
N LEU A 118 -13.31 29.19 -71.16
CA LEU A 118 -13.29 30.59 -70.68
C LEU A 118 -14.66 31.11 -70.19
N ALA A 119 -15.74 30.82 -70.91
CA ALA A 119 -17.08 31.21 -70.50
C ALA A 119 -17.55 30.46 -69.24
N ASP A 120 -17.30 29.15 -69.14
CA ASP A 120 -17.68 28.33 -67.99
C ASP A 120 -16.94 28.77 -66.72
N TYR A 121 -15.63 29.01 -66.81
CA TYR A 121 -14.83 29.46 -65.67
C TYR A 121 -15.24 30.85 -65.16
N LEU A 122 -15.55 31.80 -66.05
CA LEU A 122 -16.06 33.11 -65.63
C LEU A 122 -17.51 33.03 -65.10
N LYS A 123 -18.32 32.08 -65.58
CA LYS A 123 -19.65 31.79 -65.03
C LYS A 123 -19.58 31.27 -63.59
N VAL A 124 -18.58 30.44 -63.27
CA VAL A 124 -18.32 30.00 -61.88
C VAL A 124 -18.07 31.21 -60.97
N LEU A 125 -17.28 32.20 -61.40
CA LEU A 125 -17.07 33.43 -60.61
C LEU A 125 -18.37 34.22 -60.41
N LEU A 126 -19.21 34.36 -61.44
CA LEU A 126 -20.49 35.07 -61.34
C LEU A 126 -21.52 34.36 -60.46
N ASN A 127 -21.41 33.04 -60.25
CA ASN A 127 -22.24 32.32 -59.28
C ASN A 127 -21.82 32.60 -57.83
N HIS A 128 -20.59 33.06 -57.59
CA HIS A 128 -20.00 33.33 -56.28
C HIS A 128 -19.69 34.82 -56.07
N LYS A 129 -20.71 35.68 -56.29
CA LYS A 129 -20.60 37.14 -56.09
C LYS A 129 -20.22 37.54 -54.67
N ASP A 130 -20.49 36.70 -53.68
CA ASP A 130 -20.04 36.85 -52.30
C ASP A 130 -18.51 36.91 -52.21
N LEU A 131 -17.80 35.92 -52.78
CA LEU A 131 -16.34 35.88 -52.84
C LEU A 131 -15.79 36.96 -53.79
N LEU A 132 -16.49 37.20 -54.91
CA LEU A 132 -16.08 38.18 -55.92
C LEU A 132 -16.10 39.63 -55.38
N SER A 133 -16.97 39.91 -54.41
CA SER A 133 -17.06 41.20 -53.71
C SER A 133 -15.78 41.59 -52.93
N GLU A 134 -14.89 40.65 -52.62
CA GLU A 134 -13.58 40.95 -52.01
C GLU A 134 -12.60 41.63 -52.99
N PHE A 135 -12.91 41.59 -54.30
CA PHE A 135 -12.03 42.06 -55.37
C PHE A 135 -12.62 43.20 -56.21
N TYR A 136 -13.96 43.32 -56.26
CA TYR A 136 -14.68 44.30 -57.08
C TYR A 136 -15.59 45.21 -56.25
N GLU A 137 -15.73 46.47 -56.67
CA GLU A 137 -16.77 47.39 -56.19
C GLU A 137 -18.17 46.94 -56.69
N PRO A 138 -19.28 47.33 -56.01
CA PRO A 138 -20.63 46.90 -56.39
C PRO A 138 -21.03 47.23 -57.84
N GLU A 139 -20.53 48.34 -58.38
CA GLU A 139 -20.79 48.85 -59.72
C GLU A 139 -19.86 48.25 -60.80
N ALA A 140 -19.02 47.27 -60.44
CA ALA A 140 -18.14 46.58 -61.38
C ALA A 140 -18.92 45.72 -62.39
N LEU A 141 -18.33 45.52 -63.58
CA LEU A 141 -18.96 44.74 -64.66
C LEU A 141 -19.30 43.30 -64.21
N MET A 142 -18.43 42.69 -63.40
CA MET A 142 -18.61 41.34 -62.87
C MET A 142 -19.59 41.26 -61.68
N MET A 143 -20.03 42.40 -61.14
CA MET A 143 -20.93 42.47 -59.98
C MET A 143 -22.38 42.84 -60.36
N VAL A 144 -22.58 43.58 -61.46
CA VAL A 144 -23.90 43.93 -62.02
C VAL A 144 -24.55 42.77 -62.81
N GLU A 145 -25.67 43.03 -63.51
CA GLU A 145 -26.37 42.01 -64.31
C GLU A 145 -25.72 41.83 -65.70
N GLU A 146 -25.16 42.89 -66.26
CA GLU A 146 -24.43 42.91 -67.53
C GLU A 146 -23.26 41.92 -67.55
N GLY A 147 -22.68 41.58 -66.38
CA GLY A 147 -21.67 40.53 -66.25
C GLY A 147 -22.16 39.16 -66.72
N ALA A 148 -23.43 38.81 -66.50
CA ALA A 148 -24.00 37.55 -67.01
C ALA A 148 -24.14 37.58 -68.54
N ILE A 149 -24.47 38.73 -69.12
CA ILE A 149 -24.53 38.94 -70.57
C ILE A 149 -23.11 38.90 -71.17
N PHE A 150 -22.14 39.52 -70.51
CA PHE A 150 -20.72 39.50 -70.86
C PHE A 150 -20.21 38.06 -71.00
N VAL A 151 -20.39 37.24 -69.96
CA VAL A 151 -19.99 35.82 -69.99
C VAL A 151 -20.82 35.01 -70.98
N GLY A 152 -22.12 35.30 -71.14
CA GLY A 152 -22.97 34.68 -72.15
C GLY A 152 -22.46 34.87 -73.60
N MET A 153 -21.93 36.06 -73.93
CA MET A 153 -21.33 36.31 -75.25
C MET A 153 -20.08 35.45 -75.49
N LEU A 154 -19.29 35.15 -74.45
CA LEU A 154 -18.04 34.38 -74.58
C LEU A 154 -18.27 32.91 -74.98
N VAL A 155 -19.46 32.35 -74.75
CA VAL A 155 -19.81 30.97 -75.19
C VAL A 155 -19.64 30.81 -76.71
N SER A 156 -19.88 31.88 -77.48
CA SER A 156 -19.70 31.88 -78.94
C SER A 156 -18.25 31.66 -79.39
N LEU A 157 -17.26 31.86 -78.51
CA LEU A 157 -15.84 31.67 -78.81
C LEU A 157 -15.42 30.20 -78.80
N ASN A 158 -16.26 29.27 -78.34
CA ASN A 158 -15.92 27.85 -78.32
C ASN A 158 -15.74 27.26 -79.74
N VAL A 159 -16.20 27.96 -80.79
CA VAL A 159 -15.94 27.63 -82.20
C VAL A 159 -14.54 28.02 -82.68
N ILE A 160 -13.78 28.80 -81.89
CA ILE A 160 -12.42 29.21 -82.23
C ILE A 160 -11.44 28.10 -81.88
N ASP A 161 -10.66 27.66 -82.86
CA ASP A 161 -9.47 26.82 -82.64
C ASP A 161 -8.23 27.71 -82.58
N ALA A 162 -7.50 27.64 -81.48
CA ALA A 162 -6.32 28.47 -81.22
C ALA A 162 -5.21 27.64 -80.57
N ASN A 163 -3.97 27.91 -80.95
CA ASN A 163 -2.78 27.33 -80.34
C ASN A 163 -1.77 28.45 -80.06
N LEU A 164 -1.71 28.90 -78.81
CA LEU A 164 -1.09 30.17 -78.44
C LEU A 164 0.23 29.95 -77.71
N CYS A 165 1.32 30.46 -78.29
CA CYS A 165 2.62 30.47 -77.63
C CYS A 165 2.60 31.44 -76.43
N LEU A 166 3.07 30.98 -75.27
CA LEU A 166 3.09 31.75 -74.02
C LEU A 166 4.53 32.15 -73.65
N LYS A 167 5.04 33.18 -74.32
CA LYS A 167 6.32 33.82 -73.97
C LYS A 167 6.10 34.77 -72.79
N GLY A 168 6.86 34.64 -71.71
CA GLY A 168 6.59 35.41 -70.49
C GLY A 168 6.89 36.91 -70.61
N GLU A 169 7.95 37.27 -71.35
CA GLU A 169 8.38 38.67 -71.48
C GLU A 169 7.35 39.53 -72.24
N ASP A 170 6.74 38.97 -73.29
CA ASP A 170 5.63 39.60 -74.02
C ASP A 170 4.40 39.80 -73.11
N LEU A 171 4.03 38.78 -72.33
CA LEU A 171 2.82 38.78 -71.52
C LEU A 171 2.91 39.72 -70.31
N ASP A 172 4.07 39.86 -69.68
CA ASP A 172 4.28 40.85 -68.60
C ASP A 172 4.34 42.30 -69.13
N SER A 173 4.87 42.52 -70.35
CA SER A 173 5.12 43.86 -70.88
C SER A 173 4.02 44.42 -71.80
N GLN A 174 3.15 43.59 -72.37
CA GLN A 174 2.13 43.99 -73.35
C GLN A 174 1.30 45.20 -72.88
N VAL A 175 1.34 46.29 -73.63
CA VAL A 175 0.48 47.46 -73.42
C VAL A 175 -0.77 47.30 -74.27
N GLY A 176 -1.92 47.11 -73.63
CA GLY A 176 -3.20 46.90 -74.33
C GLY A 176 -3.82 48.20 -74.81
N VAL A 177 -3.49 48.63 -76.03
CA VAL A 177 -4.20 49.70 -76.75
C VAL A 177 -5.26 49.09 -77.65
N ILE A 178 -6.47 49.64 -77.63
CA ILE A 178 -7.57 49.22 -78.50
C ILE A 178 -7.40 49.93 -79.86
N ASP A 179 -7.05 49.18 -80.91
CA ASP A 179 -6.97 49.74 -82.27
C ASP A 179 -8.37 49.86 -82.88
N PHE A 180 -8.73 51.06 -83.33
CA PHE A 180 -10.01 51.32 -84.00
C PHE A 180 -9.93 51.22 -85.54
N SER A 181 -8.74 51.09 -86.12
CA SER A 181 -8.54 51.01 -87.59
C SER A 181 -9.23 49.78 -88.20
N LEU A 182 -9.33 48.69 -87.43
CA LEU A 182 -9.99 47.43 -87.78
C LEU A 182 -11.50 47.56 -88.07
N TYR A 183 -12.10 48.75 -87.92
CA TYR A 183 -13.54 48.98 -88.01
C TYR A 183 -13.98 50.01 -89.09
N LEU A 184 -13.11 50.49 -90.01
CA LEU A 184 -13.37 51.60 -90.98
C LEU A 184 -12.85 51.33 -92.43
N LYS A 185 -13.53 51.81 -93.51
CA LYS A 185 -13.13 51.69 -94.97
C LYS A 185 -13.83 52.71 -95.94
N ASP A 186 -13.19 53.10 -97.08
CA ASP A 186 -13.59 54.19 -98.04
C ASP A 186 -13.44 53.89 -99.60
N VAL A 187 -13.69 54.86 -100.54
CA VAL A 187 -13.96 54.69 -102.03
C VAL A 187 -13.46 55.87 -103.00
N PRO A 188 -13.15 55.68 -104.34
CA PRO A 188 -12.54 56.72 -105.29
C PRO A 188 -13.14 56.97 -106.76
N ASN A 189 -12.66 57.96 -107.60
CA ASN A 189 -13.09 58.30 -109.03
C ASN A 189 -12.12 59.22 -109.95
N THR A 190 -12.30 59.47 -111.31
CA THR A 190 -11.32 60.13 -112.32
C THR A 190 -11.81 60.80 -113.70
N GLY A 191 -10.97 61.50 -114.57
CA GLY A 191 -11.21 61.83 -116.07
C GLY A 191 -10.50 63.04 -116.87
N GLY A 192 -10.32 63.04 -118.26
CA GLY A 192 -9.83 64.19 -119.18
C GLY A 192 -9.43 63.93 -120.72
N ASP A 193 -9.30 64.93 -121.70
CA ASP A 193 -9.05 64.74 -123.22
C ASP A 193 -8.69 65.95 -124.25
N LYS A 194 -8.06 65.67 -125.46
CA LYS A 194 -8.10 66.18 -126.96
C LYS A 194 -7.57 67.49 -127.74
N HIS A 195 -7.23 67.33 -129.08
CA HIS A 195 -7.14 68.22 -130.36
C HIS A 195 -5.98 69.27 -130.67
N CYS A 196 -5.63 69.93 -131.85
CA CYS A 196 -5.65 69.90 -133.41
C CYS A 196 -4.77 71.09 -134.05
N MET A 197 -4.53 71.55 -135.35
CA MET A 197 -4.82 71.35 -136.85
C MET A 197 -3.81 72.16 -137.84
N VAL A 198 -3.92 72.18 -139.23
CA VAL A 198 -2.92 72.73 -140.28
C VAL A 198 -3.49 73.32 -141.64
N GLY A 199 -2.65 74.01 -142.45
CA GLY A 199 -2.78 74.18 -143.94
C GLY A 199 -1.53 74.83 -144.61
N ASP A 200 -1.27 74.82 -145.94
CA ASP A 200 -1.81 74.01 -147.05
C ASP A 200 -0.84 73.82 -148.28
N LEU A 201 -1.10 74.34 -149.51
CA LEU A 201 -0.91 73.58 -150.79
C LEU A 201 0.42 73.63 -151.61
N GLN A 202 0.55 74.47 -152.65
CA GLN A 202 1.12 74.08 -153.97
C GLN A 202 2.52 73.43 -154.05
N ILE A 203 3.46 73.73 -153.13
CA ILE A 203 4.79 73.07 -153.00
C ILE A 203 4.68 71.54 -152.96
N LYS A 204 3.49 71.03 -152.60
CA LYS A 204 3.15 69.60 -152.56
C LYS A 204 3.48 68.80 -153.82
N VAL A 205 3.54 69.32 -155.05
CA VAL A 205 3.80 68.45 -156.24
C VAL A 205 5.26 67.98 -156.31
N ASP A 206 6.21 68.90 -156.45
CA ASP A 206 7.65 68.57 -156.46
C ASP A 206 8.15 68.10 -155.08
N SER A 207 7.36 68.33 -154.02
CA SER A 207 7.51 67.64 -152.75
C SER A 207 7.01 66.20 -152.84
N VAL A 208 5.84 65.94 -153.43
CA VAL A 208 5.22 64.59 -153.55
C VAL A 208 6.13 63.62 -154.27
N GLU A 209 6.83 64.02 -155.34
CA GLU A 209 7.77 63.10 -156.02
C GLU A 209 8.97 62.74 -155.14
N ARG A 210 9.57 63.73 -154.47
CA ARG A 210 10.70 63.50 -153.55
C ARG A 210 10.27 62.79 -152.25
N THR A 211 9.05 63.02 -151.77
CA THR A 211 8.48 62.22 -150.70
C THR A 211 8.07 60.84 -151.18
N ASN A 212 7.64 60.63 -152.44
CA ASN A 212 7.35 59.28 -152.95
C ASN A 212 8.60 58.41 -152.95
N LEU A 213 9.76 58.94 -153.39
CA LEU A 213 11.03 58.21 -153.29
C LEU A 213 11.38 57.90 -151.83
N LYS A 214 11.34 58.89 -150.93
CA LYS A 214 11.57 58.66 -149.49
C LYS A 214 10.56 57.72 -148.84
N LEU A 215 9.29 57.78 -149.24
CA LEU A 215 8.23 56.90 -148.76
C LEU A 215 8.43 55.48 -149.27
N MET A 216 9.04 55.26 -150.45
CA MET A 216 9.46 53.91 -150.86
C MET A 216 10.66 53.40 -150.04
N GLU A 217 11.65 54.25 -149.73
CA GLU A 217 12.77 53.90 -148.85
C GLU A 217 12.29 53.61 -147.41
N GLU A 218 11.44 54.47 -146.86
CA GLU A 218 10.82 54.31 -145.54
C GLU A 218 9.88 53.10 -145.50
N LEU A 219 9.14 52.80 -146.59
CA LEU A 219 8.31 51.61 -146.73
C LEU A 219 9.15 50.34 -146.80
N ALA A 220 10.26 50.32 -147.55
CA ALA A 220 11.19 49.19 -147.57
C ALA A 220 11.78 48.95 -146.17
N ALA A 221 12.30 49.99 -145.52
CA ALA A 221 12.79 49.91 -144.15
C ALA A 221 11.67 49.56 -143.13
N ALA A 222 10.41 49.89 -143.39
CA ALA A 222 9.27 49.46 -142.59
C ALA A 222 8.92 47.98 -142.82
N ILE A 223 8.99 47.49 -144.05
CA ILE A 223 8.81 46.07 -144.39
C ILE A 223 9.88 45.21 -143.70
N ASP A 224 11.15 45.60 -143.76
CA ASP A 224 12.23 44.89 -143.07
C ASP A 224 12.05 44.88 -141.54
N ARG A 225 11.62 46.02 -140.96
CA ARG A 225 11.28 46.09 -139.53
C ARG A 225 10.07 45.22 -139.18
N ILE A 226 9.02 45.19 -140.00
CA ILE A 226 7.85 44.31 -139.83
C ILE A 226 8.28 42.84 -139.89
N LYS A 227 9.14 42.47 -140.84
CA LYS A 227 9.67 41.11 -140.97
C LYS A 227 10.50 40.70 -139.76
N SER A 228 11.41 41.57 -139.28
CA SER A 228 12.18 41.32 -138.06
C SER A 228 11.28 41.18 -136.83
N LEU A 229 10.23 42.00 -136.70
CA LEU A 229 9.27 41.92 -135.60
C LEU A 229 8.35 40.69 -135.70
N GLN A 230 8.07 40.18 -136.91
CA GLN A 230 7.35 38.91 -137.10
C GLN A 230 8.22 37.71 -136.70
N GLU A 231 9.51 37.73 -137.03
CA GLU A 231 10.48 36.70 -136.62
C GLU A 231 10.67 36.70 -135.09
N GLU A 232 10.83 37.88 -134.48
CA GLU A 232 10.88 38.04 -133.00
C GLU A 232 9.56 37.61 -132.34
N GLN A 233 8.40 38.01 -132.88
CA GLN A 233 7.09 37.56 -132.37
C GLN A 233 6.93 36.04 -132.44
N GLN A 234 7.40 35.40 -133.51
CA GLN A 234 7.35 33.95 -133.66
C GLN A 234 8.26 33.24 -132.65
N GLN A 235 9.47 33.76 -132.40
CA GLN A 235 10.37 33.26 -131.36
C GLN A 235 9.74 33.40 -129.97
N LEU A 236 9.24 34.59 -129.63
CA LEU A 236 8.60 34.85 -128.33
C LEU A 236 7.34 33.98 -128.12
N GLN A 237 6.60 33.63 -129.18
CA GLN A 237 5.48 32.67 -129.09
C GLN A 237 5.96 31.25 -128.78
N GLN A 238 7.07 30.80 -129.37
CA GLN A 238 7.67 29.50 -129.06
C GLN A 238 8.20 29.44 -127.62
N GLU A 239 8.94 30.47 -127.20
CA GLU A 239 9.46 30.58 -125.83
C GLU A 239 8.34 30.62 -124.78
N ASN A 240 7.28 31.43 -125.00
CA ASN A 240 6.11 31.45 -124.11
C ASN A 240 5.39 30.08 -124.05
N THR A 241 5.34 29.36 -125.17
CA THR A 241 4.75 28.01 -125.21
C THR A 241 5.58 27.03 -124.39
N GLN A 242 6.91 27.04 -124.56
CA GLN A 242 7.84 26.21 -123.79
C GLN A 242 7.81 26.52 -122.29
N ILE A 243 7.80 27.81 -121.91
CA ILE A 243 7.65 28.26 -120.51
C ILE A 243 6.30 27.80 -119.94
N CYS A 244 5.22 27.90 -120.71
CA CYS A 244 3.89 27.45 -120.28
C CYS A 244 3.86 25.94 -120.04
N GLU A 245 4.46 25.13 -120.92
CA GLU A 245 4.59 23.69 -120.72
C GLU A 245 5.47 23.32 -119.53
N GLN A 246 6.64 23.95 -119.38
CA GLN A 246 7.55 23.70 -118.26
C GLN A 246 6.91 24.07 -116.93
N SER A 247 6.18 25.19 -116.89
CA SER A 247 5.37 25.61 -115.74
C SER A 247 4.28 24.58 -115.40
N LYS A 248 3.48 24.14 -116.39
CA LYS A 248 2.46 23.08 -116.21
C LYS A 248 3.06 21.78 -115.65
N ARG A 249 4.20 21.34 -116.18
CA ARG A 249 4.91 20.13 -115.71
C ARG A 249 5.42 20.30 -114.27
N SER A 250 6.01 21.46 -113.94
CA SER A 250 6.48 21.77 -112.58
C SER A 250 5.34 21.84 -111.56
N VAL A 251 4.20 22.43 -111.92
CA VAL A 251 2.99 22.46 -111.08
C VAL A 251 2.39 21.06 -110.89
N ALA A 252 2.42 20.21 -111.92
CA ALA A 252 1.96 18.83 -111.83
C ALA A 252 2.82 18.00 -110.85
N VAL A 253 4.14 18.01 -111.01
CA VAL A 253 5.09 17.31 -110.11
C VAL A 253 4.91 17.80 -108.67
N ARG A 254 4.91 19.12 -108.43
CA ARG A 254 4.75 19.69 -107.09
C ARG A 254 3.40 19.36 -106.44
N LYS A 255 2.36 19.09 -107.23
CA LYS A 255 1.05 18.63 -106.74
C LYS A 255 1.07 17.14 -106.35
N GLU A 256 1.89 16.32 -107.00
CA GLU A 256 2.11 14.93 -106.61
C GLU A 256 3.00 14.83 -105.38
N ASP A 257 4.08 15.62 -105.31
CA ASP A 257 4.95 15.74 -104.12
C ASP A 257 4.15 16.12 -102.87
N THR A 258 3.40 17.25 -102.93
CA THR A 258 2.61 17.73 -101.78
C THR A 258 1.46 16.80 -101.40
N LYS A 259 0.97 15.96 -102.33
CA LYS A 259 0.04 14.87 -102.00
C LYS A 259 0.75 13.74 -101.26
N LEU A 260 1.94 13.33 -101.72
CA LEU A 260 2.74 12.28 -101.09
C LEU A 260 3.17 12.69 -99.67
N GLU A 261 3.59 13.94 -99.48
CA GLU A 261 3.87 14.54 -98.16
C GLU A 261 2.64 14.47 -97.24
N LEU A 262 1.47 14.88 -97.74
CA LEU A 262 0.22 14.87 -96.99
C LEU A 262 -0.24 13.44 -96.62
N ASP A 263 -0.13 12.49 -97.53
CA ASP A 263 -0.53 11.10 -97.27
C ASP A 263 0.48 10.38 -96.34
N THR A 264 1.78 10.69 -96.44
CA THR A 264 2.81 10.26 -95.48
C THR A 264 2.57 10.86 -94.09
N TYR A 265 2.18 12.14 -94.01
CA TYR A 265 1.82 12.80 -92.75
C TYR A 265 0.60 12.13 -92.09
N LYS A 266 -0.45 11.82 -92.87
CA LYS A 266 -1.64 11.09 -92.36
C LYS A 266 -1.29 9.73 -91.78
N GLN A 267 -0.52 8.92 -92.51
CA GLN A 267 -0.08 7.59 -92.03
C GLN A 267 0.76 7.71 -90.76
N SER A 268 1.70 8.66 -90.72
CA SER A 268 2.53 8.93 -89.53
C SER A 268 1.68 9.36 -88.33
N ARG A 269 0.72 10.26 -88.55
CA ARG A 269 -0.23 10.72 -87.52
C ARG A 269 -1.12 9.58 -87.02
N GLN A 270 -1.67 8.76 -87.91
CA GLN A 270 -2.48 7.59 -87.54
C GLN A 270 -1.67 6.61 -86.68
N GLY A 271 -0.44 6.26 -87.07
CA GLY A 271 0.42 5.37 -86.28
C GLY A 271 0.79 5.93 -84.90
N LEU A 272 0.96 7.26 -84.77
CA LEU A 272 1.12 7.92 -83.48
C LEU A 272 -0.17 7.83 -82.64
N ASP A 273 -1.33 8.11 -83.22
CA ASP A 273 -2.61 8.09 -82.51
C ASP A 273 -2.98 6.64 -82.08
N GLU A 274 -2.70 5.63 -82.91
CA GLU A 274 -2.82 4.20 -82.56
C GLU A 274 -1.90 3.83 -81.38
N MET A 275 -0.62 4.23 -81.43
CA MET A 275 0.34 4.03 -80.34
C MET A 275 -0.09 4.75 -79.03
N TYR A 276 -0.64 5.97 -79.12
CA TYR A 276 -1.15 6.68 -77.95
C TYR A 276 -2.37 5.98 -77.33
N ASN A 277 -3.27 5.44 -78.15
CA ASN A 277 -4.40 4.65 -77.66
C ASN A 277 -3.93 3.36 -76.97
N GLU A 278 -2.99 2.63 -77.56
CA GLU A 278 -2.42 1.40 -76.97
C GLU A 278 -1.73 1.69 -75.62
N ILE A 279 -0.88 2.72 -75.55
CA ILE A 279 -0.24 3.15 -74.28
C ILE A 279 -1.29 3.58 -73.24
N TRP A 280 -2.38 4.24 -73.65
CA TRP A 280 -3.47 4.62 -72.75
C TRP A 280 -4.25 3.41 -72.23
N HIS A 281 -4.50 2.41 -73.08
CA HIS A 281 -5.11 1.15 -72.69
C HIS A 281 -4.23 0.37 -71.69
N GLN A 282 -2.93 0.25 -71.97
CA GLN A 282 -1.97 -0.36 -71.05
C GLN A 282 -1.92 0.38 -69.70
N LEU A 283 -1.80 1.72 -69.71
CA LEU A 283 -1.80 2.55 -68.49
C LEU A 283 -3.10 2.41 -67.68
N LYS A 284 -4.24 2.21 -68.33
CA LYS A 284 -5.53 1.97 -67.68
C LYS A 284 -5.60 0.58 -67.04
N GLU A 285 -5.06 -0.43 -67.71
CA GLU A 285 -5.05 -1.81 -67.23
C GLU A 285 -4.04 -2.01 -66.08
N GLU A 286 -2.84 -1.46 -66.19
CA GLU A 286 -1.86 -1.40 -65.09
C GLU A 286 -2.48 -0.74 -63.84
N LYS A 287 -3.19 0.39 -63.99
CA LYS A 287 -3.93 1.02 -62.88
C LYS A 287 -5.00 0.10 -62.27
N ARG A 288 -5.70 -0.70 -63.08
CA ARG A 288 -6.67 -1.70 -62.60
C ARG A 288 -5.97 -2.79 -61.77
N ILE A 289 -4.86 -3.32 -62.29
CA ILE A 289 -4.04 -4.35 -61.65
C ILE A 289 -3.46 -3.84 -60.31
N CYS A 290 -2.90 -2.63 -60.27
CA CYS A 290 -2.44 -2.01 -59.02
C CYS A 290 -3.57 -1.89 -57.98
N MET A 291 -4.76 -1.45 -58.38
CA MET A 291 -5.92 -1.35 -57.47
C MET A 291 -6.44 -2.69 -56.96
N GLU A 292 -6.19 -3.79 -57.69
CA GLU A 292 -6.55 -5.15 -57.25
C GLU A 292 -5.48 -5.74 -56.34
N LEU A 293 -4.19 -5.57 -56.68
CA LEU A 293 -3.06 -5.93 -55.81
C LEU A 293 -3.10 -5.17 -54.48
N GLU A 294 -3.50 -3.89 -54.47
CA GLU A 294 -3.71 -3.13 -53.24
C GLU A 294 -4.83 -3.69 -52.36
N LYS A 295 -5.91 -4.22 -52.93
CA LYS A 295 -7.02 -4.84 -52.18
C LYS A 295 -6.57 -6.16 -51.59
N GLU A 296 -5.90 -6.99 -52.39
CA GLU A 296 -5.37 -8.28 -51.94
C GLU A 296 -4.31 -8.08 -50.84
N LEU A 297 -3.39 -7.12 -50.99
CA LEU A 297 -2.41 -6.78 -49.95
C LEU A 297 -3.07 -6.34 -48.63
N LYS A 298 -4.17 -5.57 -48.70
CA LYS A 298 -4.95 -5.18 -47.51
C LYS A 298 -5.63 -6.39 -46.86
N LEU A 299 -6.20 -7.30 -47.65
CA LEU A 299 -6.80 -8.55 -47.17
C LEU A 299 -5.76 -9.47 -46.50
N GLN A 300 -4.64 -9.74 -47.17
CA GLN A 300 -3.52 -10.53 -46.65
C GLN A 300 -2.92 -9.92 -45.38
N THR A 301 -2.84 -8.59 -45.29
CA THR A 301 -2.40 -7.89 -44.07
C THR A 301 -3.39 -8.11 -42.92
N GLY A 302 -4.69 -8.02 -43.18
CA GLY A 302 -5.75 -8.33 -42.21
C GLY A 302 -5.65 -9.77 -41.69
N MET A 303 -5.66 -10.74 -42.60
CA MET A 303 -5.54 -12.18 -42.29
C MET A 303 -4.25 -12.49 -41.50
N LYS A 304 -3.13 -11.84 -41.82
CA LYS A 304 -1.88 -11.94 -41.05
C LYS A 304 -2.04 -11.40 -39.63
N THR A 305 -2.70 -10.25 -39.42
CA THR A 305 -2.93 -9.73 -38.07
C THR A 305 -3.88 -10.60 -37.24
N GLU A 306 -4.93 -11.17 -37.85
CA GLU A 306 -5.81 -12.14 -37.20
C GLU A 306 -5.06 -13.43 -36.82
N MET A 307 -4.23 -13.97 -37.72
CA MET A 307 -3.39 -15.14 -37.46
C MET A 307 -2.40 -14.89 -36.31
N GLU A 308 -1.76 -13.72 -36.26
CA GLU A 308 -0.85 -13.35 -35.15
C GLU A 308 -1.57 -13.23 -33.80
N ILE A 309 -2.83 -12.78 -33.78
CA ILE A 309 -3.65 -12.74 -32.57
C ILE A 309 -4.04 -14.17 -32.15
N ALA A 310 -4.51 -15.00 -33.09
CA ALA A 310 -4.85 -16.39 -32.83
C ALA A 310 -3.64 -17.21 -32.31
N MET A 311 -2.45 -16.99 -32.89
CA MET A 311 -1.20 -17.62 -32.44
C MET A 311 -0.87 -17.23 -30.99
N LYS A 312 -0.92 -15.93 -30.64
CA LYS A 312 -0.65 -15.46 -29.26
C LYS A 312 -1.66 -15.99 -28.24
N LEU A 313 -2.93 -16.18 -28.64
CA LEU A 313 -3.94 -16.81 -27.79
C LEU A 313 -3.66 -18.30 -27.58
N LEU A 314 -3.24 -19.02 -28.63
CA LEU A 314 -2.84 -20.44 -28.55
C LEU A 314 -1.56 -20.63 -27.72
N GLU A 315 -0.58 -19.74 -27.88
CA GLU A 315 0.63 -19.70 -27.05
C GLU A 315 0.26 -19.51 -25.57
N LYS A 316 -0.62 -18.55 -25.25
CA LYS A 316 -1.08 -18.30 -23.88
C LYS A 316 -1.79 -19.52 -23.28
N ASP A 317 -2.76 -20.09 -23.98
CA ASP A 317 -3.47 -21.31 -23.59
C ASP A 317 -2.51 -22.51 -23.38
N THR A 318 -1.46 -22.60 -24.21
CA THR A 318 -0.42 -23.62 -24.07
C THR A 318 0.40 -23.44 -22.80
N HIS A 319 0.81 -22.20 -22.45
CA HIS A 319 1.52 -21.91 -21.21
C HIS A 319 0.64 -22.18 -19.98
N GLU A 320 -0.61 -21.70 -19.98
CA GLU A 320 -1.56 -21.94 -18.87
C GLU A 320 -1.81 -23.44 -18.63
N LYS A 321 -1.83 -24.25 -19.70
CA LYS A 321 -1.90 -25.72 -19.59
C LYS A 321 -0.59 -26.36 -19.13
N GLN A 322 0.57 -25.81 -19.50
CA GLN A 322 1.87 -26.28 -18.99
C GLN A 322 2.02 -26.00 -17.49
N ASP A 323 1.63 -24.83 -17.02
CA ASP A 323 1.63 -24.47 -15.59
C ASP A 323 0.68 -25.37 -14.79
N ALA A 324 -0.54 -25.60 -15.29
CA ALA A 324 -1.49 -26.52 -14.68
C ALA A 324 -0.96 -27.96 -14.62
N LEU A 325 -0.30 -28.44 -15.68
CA LEU A 325 0.38 -29.75 -15.69
C LEU A 325 1.58 -29.79 -14.73
N GLY A 326 2.28 -28.68 -14.54
CA GLY A 326 3.34 -28.54 -13.53
C GLY A 326 2.80 -28.71 -12.11
N ALA A 327 1.74 -27.97 -11.77
CA ALA A 327 1.07 -28.05 -10.48
C ALA A 327 0.50 -29.46 -10.20
N LEU A 328 -0.13 -30.10 -11.20
CA LEU A 328 -0.64 -31.48 -11.07
C LEU A 328 0.48 -32.51 -10.89
N ARG A 329 1.65 -32.32 -11.51
CA ARG A 329 2.84 -33.17 -11.29
C ARG A 329 3.38 -33.00 -9.87
N GLN A 330 3.48 -31.77 -9.37
CA GLN A 330 3.90 -31.49 -8.00
C GLN A 330 2.94 -32.17 -7.00
N GLN A 331 1.62 -31.99 -7.16
CA GLN A 331 0.62 -32.63 -6.31
C GLN A 331 0.72 -34.17 -6.34
N LEU A 332 0.99 -34.76 -7.51
CA LEU A 332 1.20 -36.20 -7.63
C LEU A 332 2.45 -36.68 -6.86
N ASP A 333 3.54 -35.90 -6.88
CA ASP A 333 4.77 -36.24 -6.16
C ASP A 333 4.65 -35.99 -4.64
N GLU A 334 3.91 -34.97 -4.21
CA GLU A 334 3.49 -34.77 -2.82
C GLU A 334 2.64 -35.94 -2.31
N VAL A 335 1.67 -36.41 -3.10
CA VAL A 335 0.85 -37.59 -2.77
C VAL A 335 1.70 -38.87 -2.69
N LYS A 336 2.69 -39.06 -3.57
CA LYS A 336 3.65 -40.18 -3.45
C LYS A 336 4.46 -40.09 -2.15
N ALA A 337 4.95 -38.90 -1.79
CA ALA A 337 5.71 -38.69 -0.56
C ALA A 337 4.86 -38.99 0.69
N ILE A 338 3.60 -38.55 0.71
CA ILE A 338 2.63 -38.87 1.76
C ILE A 338 2.36 -40.38 1.81
N HIS A 339 2.19 -41.04 0.66
CA HIS A 339 1.96 -42.49 0.59
C HIS A 339 3.15 -43.29 1.17
N LEU A 340 4.39 -42.92 0.83
CA LEU A 340 5.60 -43.54 1.39
C LEU A 340 5.69 -43.33 2.91
N GLN A 341 5.50 -42.09 3.38
CA GLN A 341 5.49 -41.79 4.83
C GLN A 341 4.39 -42.54 5.58
N LEU A 342 3.23 -42.74 4.96
CA LEU A 342 2.13 -43.50 5.54
C LEU A 342 2.45 -45.00 5.58
N PHE A 343 3.04 -45.55 4.51
CA PHE A 343 3.49 -46.93 4.45
C PHE A 343 4.53 -47.24 5.54
N ASP A 344 5.55 -46.39 5.70
CA ASP A 344 6.57 -46.55 6.75
C ASP A 344 5.96 -46.44 8.16
N LYS A 345 4.99 -45.53 8.37
CA LYS A 345 4.24 -45.43 9.63
C LYS A 345 3.38 -46.65 9.92
N VAL A 346 2.68 -47.19 8.92
CA VAL A 346 1.88 -48.42 9.06
C VAL A 346 2.80 -49.58 9.42
N LYS A 347 3.90 -49.78 8.69
CA LYS A 347 4.90 -50.82 8.97
C LYS A 347 5.53 -50.68 10.37
N SER A 348 5.80 -49.46 10.83
CA SER A 348 6.28 -49.20 12.19
C SER A 348 5.21 -49.40 13.27
N ALA A 349 3.93 -49.26 12.94
CA ALA A 349 2.83 -49.60 13.83
C ALA A 349 2.62 -51.12 13.90
N GLU A 350 2.70 -51.83 12.77
CA GLU A 350 2.63 -53.29 12.69
C GLU A 350 3.71 -53.97 13.54
N THR A 351 4.98 -53.52 13.45
CA THR A 351 6.05 -54.07 14.29
C THR A 351 5.87 -53.73 15.77
N SER A 352 5.34 -52.55 16.10
CA SER A 352 5.00 -52.20 17.48
C SER A 352 3.84 -53.04 18.03
N VAL A 353 2.85 -53.38 17.20
CA VAL A 353 1.72 -54.25 17.57
C VAL A 353 2.18 -55.71 17.70
N GLN A 354 3.08 -56.19 16.84
CA GLN A 354 3.72 -57.50 16.99
C GLN A 354 4.45 -57.61 18.33
N LEU A 355 5.30 -56.63 18.67
CA LEU A 355 6.02 -56.59 19.95
C LEU A 355 5.06 -56.51 21.16
N GLN A 356 3.95 -55.77 21.04
CA GLN A 356 2.91 -55.75 22.07
C GLN A 356 2.20 -57.10 22.21
N ASN A 357 1.89 -57.79 21.12
CA ASN A 357 1.27 -59.12 21.14
C ASN A 357 2.22 -60.18 21.74
N GLU A 358 3.52 -60.11 21.47
CA GLU A 358 4.54 -60.95 22.12
C GLU A 358 4.61 -60.68 23.64
N LEU A 359 4.58 -59.40 24.03
CA LEU A 359 4.57 -59.01 25.44
C LEU A 359 3.27 -59.45 26.15
N ILE A 360 2.11 -59.29 25.52
CA ILE A 360 0.82 -59.79 26.01
C ILE A 360 0.88 -61.30 26.18
N SER A 361 1.35 -62.05 25.17
CA SER A 361 1.52 -63.52 25.27
C SER A 361 2.43 -63.91 26.43
N SER A 362 3.52 -63.17 26.67
CA SER A 362 4.42 -63.38 27.82
C SER A 362 3.75 -63.09 29.17
N LEU A 363 2.91 -62.05 29.23
CA LEU A 363 2.13 -61.68 30.42
C LEU A 363 0.97 -62.64 30.68
N GLU A 364 0.35 -63.19 29.64
CA GLU A 364 -0.66 -64.25 29.74
C GLU A 364 -0.04 -65.55 30.27
N VAL A 365 1.13 -65.96 29.77
CA VAL A 365 1.87 -67.12 30.33
C VAL A 365 2.22 -66.89 31.80
N LYS A 366 2.69 -65.69 32.18
CA LYS A 366 2.95 -65.35 33.59
C LYS A 366 1.68 -65.31 34.44
N THR A 367 0.58 -64.80 33.90
CA THR A 367 -0.73 -64.75 34.59
C THR A 367 -1.28 -66.16 34.82
N ASN A 368 -1.23 -67.03 33.80
CA ASN A 368 -1.63 -68.43 33.89
C ASN A 368 -0.76 -69.25 34.86
N TYR A 369 0.51 -68.86 35.06
CA TYR A 369 1.36 -69.41 36.12
C TYR A 369 1.01 -68.85 37.52
N LEU A 370 0.74 -67.55 37.63
CA LEU A 370 0.47 -66.89 38.92
C LEU A 370 -0.93 -67.20 39.49
N ILE A 371 -1.95 -67.41 38.64
CA ILE A 371 -3.32 -67.76 39.09
C ILE A 371 -3.35 -68.97 40.03
N PRO A 372 -2.79 -70.15 39.70
CA PRO A 372 -2.81 -71.29 40.61
C PRO A 372 -1.97 -71.05 41.88
N THR A 373 -0.84 -70.35 41.81
CA THR A 373 -0.03 -70.02 42.99
C THR A 373 -0.74 -69.02 43.91
N SER A 374 -1.45 -68.03 43.36
CA SER A 374 -2.28 -67.09 44.13
C SER A 374 -3.41 -67.84 44.83
N LYS A 375 -4.09 -68.74 44.12
CA LYS A 375 -5.16 -69.58 44.69
C LYS A 375 -4.65 -70.51 45.81
N GLU A 376 -3.44 -71.05 45.67
CA GLU A 376 -2.78 -71.83 46.73
C GLU A 376 -2.48 -70.95 47.96
N MET A 377 -1.98 -69.73 47.76
CA MET A 377 -1.73 -68.78 48.86
C MET A 377 -3.04 -68.31 49.54
N GLU A 378 -4.11 -68.07 48.78
CA GLU A 378 -5.44 -67.77 49.31
C GLU A 378 -5.98 -68.93 50.16
N GLN A 379 -5.85 -70.17 49.70
CA GLN A 379 -6.27 -71.34 50.47
C GLN A 379 -5.47 -71.47 51.78
N ARG A 380 -4.14 -71.33 51.72
CA ARG A 380 -3.27 -71.33 52.92
C ARG A 380 -3.64 -70.20 53.89
N LEU A 381 -4.02 -69.01 53.39
CA LEU A 381 -4.49 -67.91 54.22
C LEU A 381 -5.83 -68.22 54.91
N GLN A 382 -6.78 -68.83 54.21
CA GLN A 382 -8.06 -69.27 54.80
C GLN A 382 -7.84 -70.35 55.89
N GLU A 383 -6.95 -71.31 55.65
CA GLU A 383 -6.58 -72.34 56.62
C GLU A 383 -5.93 -71.73 57.89
N LEU A 384 -5.02 -70.76 57.71
CA LEU A 384 -4.38 -70.03 58.82
C LEU A 384 -5.36 -69.10 59.57
N GLU A 385 -6.28 -68.43 58.87
CA GLU A 385 -7.27 -67.55 59.50
C GLU A 385 -8.31 -68.32 60.31
N LYS A 386 -8.73 -69.50 59.81
CA LYS A 386 -9.55 -70.46 60.58
C LYS A 386 -8.80 -70.94 61.83
N ALA A 387 -7.52 -71.30 61.70
CA ALA A 387 -6.70 -71.69 62.84
C ALA A 387 -6.51 -70.53 63.86
N ARG A 388 -6.42 -69.27 63.40
CA ARG A 388 -6.40 -68.09 64.26
C ARG A 388 -7.71 -67.94 65.03
N GLN A 389 -8.86 -68.04 64.36
CA GLN A 389 -10.19 -67.96 65.00
C GLN A 389 -10.35 -69.05 66.08
N GLU A 390 -10.02 -70.31 65.76
CA GLU A 390 -10.08 -71.40 66.73
C GLU A 390 -9.12 -71.23 67.92
N ALA A 391 -7.99 -70.53 67.75
CA ALA A 391 -7.09 -70.18 68.84
C ALA A 391 -7.63 -69.01 69.68
N GLU A 392 -8.25 -68.02 69.02
CA GLU A 392 -8.82 -66.84 69.65
C GLU A 392 -10.06 -67.18 70.50
N GLU A 393 -10.95 -68.06 70.02
CA GLU A 393 -12.07 -68.59 70.81
C GLU A 393 -11.60 -69.32 72.08
N LYS A 394 -10.57 -70.16 71.97
CA LYS A 394 -9.95 -70.84 73.13
C LYS A 394 -9.39 -69.81 74.12
N ASN A 395 -8.76 -68.74 73.62
CA ASN A 395 -8.20 -67.68 74.44
C ASN A 395 -9.28 -66.82 75.12
N GLN A 396 -10.37 -66.49 74.42
CA GLN A 396 -11.54 -65.82 75.00
C GLN A 396 -12.21 -66.67 76.08
N LYS A 397 -12.34 -68.00 75.88
CA LYS A 397 -12.88 -68.91 76.88
C LYS A 397 -12.01 -68.94 78.15
N MET A 398 -10.69 -69.10 78.00
CA MET A 398 -9.75 -69.02 79.13
C MET A 398 -9.85 -67.66 79.85
N LYS A 399 -9.93 -66.55 79.10
CA LYS A 399 -10.09 -65.20 79.65
C LYS A 399 -11.37 -65.04 80.49
N CYS A 400 -12.47 -65.70 80.09
CA CYS A 400 -13.70 -65.72 80.88
C CYS A 400 -13.55 -66.55 82.16
N GLU A 401 -12.97 -67.75 82.08
CA GLU A 401 -12.75 -68.63 83.24
C GLU A 401 -11.80 -68.01 84.28
N PHE A 402 -10.70 -67.38 83.85
CA PHE A 402 -9.80 -66.65 84.74
C PHE A 402 -10.41 -65.33 85.23
N GLY A 403 -11.14 -64.60 84.39
CA GLY A 403 -11.84 -63.36 84.80
C GLY A 403 -12.90 -63.59 85.89
N GLY A 404 -13.60 -64.74 85.85
CA GLY A 404 -14.51 -65.14 86.93
C GLY A 404 -13.78 -65.41 88.25
N LYS A 405 -12.63 -66.10 88.20
CA LYS A 405 -11.79 -66.36 89.39
C LYS A 405 -11.22 -65.07 89.97
N ILE A 406 -10.70 -64.16 89.14
CA ILE A 406 -10.15 -62.87 89.57
C ILE A 406 -11.20 -62.07 90.35
N LYS A 407 -12.42 -61.91 89.81
CA LYS A 407 -13.51 -61.20 90.51
C LYS A 407 -13.87 -61.81 91.87
N SER A 408 -13.85 -63.14 91.98
CA SER A 408 -14.09 -63.82 93.24
C SER A 408 -12.99 -63.55 94.29
N SER A 409 -11.75 -63.37 93.87
CA SER A 409 -10.63 -63.01 94.75
C SER A 409 -10.61 -61.52 95.10
N GLU A 410 -10.97 -60.64 94.16
CA GLU A 410 -11.10 -59.19 94.39
C GLU A 410 -12.14 -58.91 95.48
N GLN A 411 -13.30 -59.57 95.43
CA GLN A 411 -14.35 -59.45 96.46
C GLN A 411 -13.91 -59.93 97.84
N GLN A 412 -13.06 -60.96 97.92
CA GLN A 412 -12.48 -61.43 99.20
C GLN A 412 -11.46 -60.44 99.77
N LEU A 413 -10.68 -59.76 98.91
CA LEU A 413 -9.74 -58.73 99.32
C LEU A 413 -10.45 -57.44 99.78
N GLU A 414 -11.55 -57.05 99.15
CA GLU A 414 -12.33 -55.86 99.56
C GLU A 414 -12.96 -56.05 100.97
N GLU A 415 -13.48 -57.25 101.25
CA GLU A 415 -14.05 -57.58 102.55
C GLU A 415 -12.98 -57.62 103.66
N LEU A 416 -11.81 -58.22 103.40
CA LEU A 416 -10.66 -58.12 104.31
C LEU A 416 -10.20 -56.67 104.52
N GLY A 417 -10.24 -55.84 103.47
CA GLY A 417 -9.96 -54.40 103.54
C GLY A 417 -10.91 -53.65 104.47
N ARG A 418 -12.21 -53.97 104.45
CA ARG A 418 -13.19 -53.43 105.42
C ARG A 418 -12.87 -53.84 106.85
N GLN A 419 -12.47 -55.10 107.07
CA GLN A 419 -12.16 -55.63 108.40
C GLN A 419 -10.93 -54.93 109.00
N CYS A 420 -9.83 -54.79 108.24
CA CYS A 420 -8.67 -54.01 108.67
C CYS A 420 -9.03 -52.54 108.98
N SER A 421 -9.85 -51.91 108.14
CA SER A 421 -10.26 -50.50 108.31
C SER A 421 -11.09 -50.26 109.58
N ASN A 422 -11.87 -51.24 110.03
CA ASN A 422 -12.58 -51.16 111.32
C ASN A 422 -11.61 -51.31 112.50
N LEU A 423 -10.69 -52.27 112.44
CA LEU A 423 -9.71 -52.52 113.50
C LEU A 423 -8.75 -51.33 113.71
N ASP A 424 -8.30 -50.66 112.64
CA ASP A 424 -7.47 -49.45 112.76
C ASP A 424 -8.20 -48.29 113.45
N ARG A 425 -9.52 -48.15 113.23
CA ARG A 425 -10.35 -47.14 113.90
C ARG A 425 -10.49 -47.43 115.39
N GLU A 426 -10.67 -48.69 115.77
CA GLU A 426 -10.74 -49.13 117.16
C GLU A 426 -9.39 -48.94 117.88
N LEU A 427 -8.29 -49.35 117.24
CA LEU A 427 -6.93 -49.15 117.74
C LEU A 427 -6.57 -47.67 117.90
N LYS A 428 -7.09 -46.79 117.03
CA LYS A 428 -6.91 -45.33 117.19
C LYS A 428 -7.68 -44.80 118.41
N SER A 429 -8.91 -45.26 118.63
CA SER A 429 -9.72 -44.85 119.78
C SER A 429 -9.10 -45.27 121.12
N GLU A 430 -8.48 -46.45 121.21
CA GLU A 430 -7.77 -46.88 122.42
C GLU A 430 -6.55 -45.99 122.71
N LYS A 431 -5.75 -45.69 121.68
CA LYS A 431 -4.58 -44.81 121.80
C LYS A 431 -4.94 -43.43 122.34
N GLU A 432 -6.02 -42.82 121.84
CA GLU A 432 -6.48 -41.50 122.31
C GLU A 432 -6.98 -41.55 123.78
N GLN A 433 -7.70 -42.60 124.18
CA GLN A 433 -8.09 -42.81 125.59
C GLN A 433 -6.88 -42.99 126.52
N ARG A 434 -5.92 -43.82 126.12
CA ARG A 434 -4.69 -44.08 126.87
C ARG A 434 -3.83 -42.82 127.02
N GLN A 435 -3.78 -41.97 126.00
CA GLN A 435 -2.99 -40.74 126.03
C GLN A 435 -3.58 -39.70 127.00
N ASN A 436 -4.91 -39.60 127.11
CA ASN A 436 -5.57 -38.75 128.11
C ASN A 436 -5.29 -39.23 129.55
N LEU A 437 -5.43 -40.54 129.82
CA LEU A 437 -5.12 -41.13 131.13
C LEU A 437 -3.67 -40.90 131.58
N GLN A 438 -2.72 -40.85 130.64
CA GLN A 438 -1.33 -40.49 130.95
C GLN A 438 -1.15 -39.00 131.30
N GLN A 439 -1.96 -38.09 130.76
CA GLN A 439 -1.90 -36.67 131.15
C GLN A 439 -2.49 -36.44 132.55
N GLU A 440 -3.62 -37.07 132.88
CA GLU A 440 -4.21 -36.99 134.23
C GLU A 440 -3.25 -37.56 135.29
N LEU A 441 -2.62 -38.71 135.01
CA LEU A 441 -1.62 -39.30 135.88
C LEU A 441 -0.40 -38.39 136.10
N GLN A 442 0.05 -37.65 135.09
CA GLN A 442 1.16 -36.70 135.26
C GLN A 442 0.77 -35.52 136.18
N GLN A 443 -0.42 -34.96 136.00
CA GLN A 443 -0.89 -33.82 136.81
C GLN A 443 -1.01 -34.16 138.31
N GLU A 444 -1.42 -35.37 138.67
CA GLU A 444 -1.43 -35.80 140.08
C GLU A 444 -0.02 -36.05 140.64
N ASN A 445 0.92 -36.57 139.84
CA ASN A 445 2.32 -36.69 140.26
C ASN A 445 2.97 -35.32 140.51
N ASP A 446 2.68 -34.32 139.67
CA ASP A 446 3.20 -32.96 139.83
C ASP A 446 2.66 -32.30 141.13
N LYS A 447 1.38 -32.54 141.50
CA LYS A 447 0.81 -32.13 142.80
C LYS A 447 1.50 -32.81 143.98
N ILE A 448 1.77 -34.12 143.88
CA ILE A 448 2.47 -34.88 144.94
C ILE A 448 3.89 -34.31 145.17
N CYS A 449 4.59 -33.95 144.10
CA CYS A 449 5.92 -33.33 144.16
C CYS A 449 5.90 -31.97 144.89
N LEU A 450 4.90 -31.12 144.60
CA LEU A 450 4.70 -29.84 145.29
C LEU A 450 4.45 -30.04 146.80
N LEU A 451 3.51 -30.92 147.17
CA LEU A 451 3.18 -31.21 148.57
C LEU A 451 4.36 -31.82 149.34
N GLN A 452 5.17 -32.67 148.70
CA GLN A 452 6.42 -33.18 149.30
C GLN A 452 7.44 -32.07 149.55
N THR A 453 7.52 -31.07 148.67
CA THR A 453 8.43 -29.93 148.81
C THR A 453 8.00 -29.02 149.98
N GLU A 454 6.70 -28.74 150.13
CA GLU A 454 6.16 -28.00 151.28
C GLU A 454 6.40 -28.74 152.61
N LEU A 455 6.24 -30.07 152.62
CA LEU A 455 6.54 -30.90 153.80
C LEU A 455 8.03 -30.86 154.21
N GLN A 456 8.94 -30.77 153.23
CA GLN A 456 10.36 -30.59 153.50
C GLN A 456 10.69 -29.20 154.08
N GLN A 457 10.04 -28.13 153.60
CA GLN A 457 10.20 -26.79 154.19
C GLN A 457 9.69 -26.75 155.64
N MET A 458 8.52 -27.34 155.92
CA MET A 458 7.96 -27.41 157.28
C MET A 458 8.82 -28.25 158.25
N THR A 459 9.49 -29.29 157.76
CA THR A 459 10.44 -30.06 158.59
C THR A 459 11.80 -29.38 158.75
N GLY A 460 12.20 -28.50 157.82
CA GLY A 460 13.32 -27.57 157.99
C GLY A 460 13.07 -26.56 159.10
N LEU A 461 11.97 -25.81 159.02
CA LEU A 461 11.57 -24.82 160.05
C LEU A 461 11.43 -25.45 161.45
N LYS A 462 10.94 -26.71 161.54
CA LYS A 462 10.88 -27.44 162.81
C LYS A 462 12.26 -27.69 163.43
N LYS A 463 13.31 -27.92 162.62
CA LYS A 463 14.69 -28.07 163.11
C LYS A 463 15.29 -26.74 163.58
N GLU A 464 15.00 -25.63 162.89
CA GLU A 464 15.43 -24.30 163.34
C GLU A 464 14.73 -23.88 164.64
N LEU A 465 13.43 -24.18 164.79
CA LEU A 465 12.72 -23.98 166.05
C LEU A 465 13.36 -24.81 167.18
N GLN A 466 13.68 -26.08 166.94
CA GLN A 466 14.33 -26.93 167.94
C GLN A 466 15.73 -26.43 168.32
N LYS A 467 16.51 -25.95 167.34
CA LYS A 467 17.84 -25.37 167.57
C LYS A 467 17.77 -24.05 168.33
N LEU A 468 16.76 -23.22 168.05
CA LEU A 468 16.45 -22.04 168.86
C LEU A 468 15.97 -22.43 170.27
N GLU A 469 15.30 -23.57 170.48
CA GLU A 469 15.00 -24.11 171.82
C GLU A 469 16.25 -24.67 172.54
N ASP A 470 17.24 -25.18 171.84
CA ASP A 470 18.50 -25.64 172.47
C ASP A 470 19.44 -24.46 172.78
N GLU A 471 19.47 -23.44 171.92
CA GLU A 471 20.09 -22.14 172.22
C GLU A 471 19.32 -21.41 173.33
N LYS A 472 17.98 -21.58 173.40
CA LYS A 472 17.17 -21.20 174.56
C LYS A 472 17.77 -21.84 175.80
N LYS A 473 17.86 -23.16 175.83
CA LYS A 473 18.38 -23.92 176.98
C LYS A 473 19.80 -23.57 177.46
N GLN A 474 20.58 -22.80 176.72
CA GLN A 474 21.91 -22.37 177.11
C GLN A 474 21.97 -20.97 177.73
N LEU A 475 20.97 -20.10 177.53
CA LEU A 475 21.09 -18.67 177.83
C LEU A 475 20.55 -18.25 179.22
N GLN A 476 19.41 -18.76 179.68
CA GLN A 476 19.03 -18.72 181.09
C GLN A 476 19.81 -19.74 181.94
N LYS A 477 20.42 -20.78 181.35
CA LYS A 477 21.52 -21.53 182.01
C LYS A 477 22.72 -20.64 182.32
N LEU A 478 22.98 -19.63 181.48
CA LEU A 478 23.97 -18.59 181.72
C LEU A 478 23.48 -17.56 182.76
N CYS A 479 22.18 -17.29 182.85
CA CYS A 479 21.62 -16.49 183.96
C CYS A 479 21.78 -17.19 185.32
N GLU A 480 21.69 -18.52 185.35
CA GLU A 480 21.86 -19.32 186.58
C GLU A 480 23.32 -19.38 187.07
N GLU A 481 24.32 -19.11 186.23
CA GLU A 481 25.69 -18.82 186.70
C GLU A 481 25.68 -17.70 187.75
N GLN A 482 24.80 -16.71 187.57
CA GLN A 482 24.91 -15.41 188.22
C GLN A 482 24.10 -15.35 189.52
N GLU A 483 23.01 -16.12 189.64
CA GLU A 483 22.26 -16.25 190.89
C GLU A 483 22.94 -17.21 191.88
N GLN A 484 23.47 -18.35 191.42
CA GLN A 484 24.18 -19.28 192.31
C GLN A 484 25.57 -18.74 192.73
N ALA A 485 26.22 -17.93 191.88
CA ALA A 485 27.39 -17.14 192.28
C ALA A 485 27.08 -16.11 193.38
N LEU A 486 25.87 -15.53 193.41
CA LEU A 486 25.46 -14.65 194.50
C LEU A 486 25.08 -15.42 195.77
N GLN A 487 24.57 -16.65 195.65
CA GLN A 487 24.10 -17.42 196.80
C GLN A 487 25.19 -18.23 197.51
N GLU A 488 26.13 -18.89 196.82
CA GLU A 488 27.29 -19.54 197.49
C GLU A 488 28.44 -18.58 197.83
N MET A 489 28.47 -17.36 197.27
CA MET A 489 29.27 -16.26 197.84
C MET A 489 28.67 -15.74 199.17
N GLY A 490 27.35 -15.90 199.36
CA GLY A 490 26.69 -15.80 200.67
C GLY A 490 26.87 -17.06 201.54
N LEU A 491 27.00 -18.24 200.92
CA LEU A 491 27.21 -19.53 201.58
C LEU A 491 28.70 -19.93 201.63
N HIS A 492 29.55 -19.00 202.05
CA HIS A 492 30.98 -19.13 202.34
C HIS A 492 31.33 -20.27 203.36
N LEU A 493 30.33 -21.07 203.81
CA LEU A 493 30.35 -21.93 204.99
C LEU A 493 29.34 -23.11 205.03
N SER A 494 28.62 -23.56 203.96
CA SER A 494 27.53 -24.57 204.15
C SER A 494 27.07 -25.63 203.08
N GLN A 495 27.71 -25.83 201.91
CA GLN A 495 27.65 -27.09 201.05
C GLN A 495 26.41 -27.40 200.09
N SER A 496 26.53 -27.33 198.72
CA SER A 496 26.03 -28.31 197.64
C SER A 496 24.95 -27.98 196.51
N LYS A 497 25.24 -28.20 195.17
CA LYS A 497 24.42 -28.70 193.96
C LYS A 497 23.38 -27.88 193.00
N LEU A 498 23.61 -27.79 191.63
CA LEU A 498 22.75 -28.00 190.31
C LEU A 498 21.55 -27.08 189.65
N LYS A 499 21.51 -26.57 188.32
CA LYS A 499 20.33 -26.36 187.27
C LYS A 499 20.57 -25.88 185.70
N MET A 500 19.62 -25.22 184.90
CA MET A 500 19.55 -24.85 183.37
C MET A 500 18.22 -24.18 182.67
N GLU A 501 18.14 -23.18 181.67
CA GLU A 501 17.10 -22.90 180.48
C GLU A 501 17.13 -21.58 179.48
N ASP A 502 16.07 -21.04 178.68
CA ASP A 502 15.61 -19.83 177.70
C ASP A 502 16.37 -18.82 176.63
N ILE A 503 16.04 -18.23 175.36
CA ILE A 503 14.89 -17.82 174.33
C ILE A 503 15.09 -17.76 172.66
N LYS A 504 14.44 -16.94 171.67
CA LYS A 504 14.15 -17.15 170.09
C LYS A 504 13.98 -15.99 168.90
N GLU A 505 13.94 -16.28 167.50
CA GLU A 505 13.28 -15.69 166.14
C GLU A 505 13.80 -14.55 165.05
N VAL A 506 13.36 -14.14 163.75
CA VAL A 506 12.91 -14.66 162.30
C VAL A 506 12.49 -13.61 161.05
N ASN A 507 12.59 -13.86 159.64
CA ASN A 507 11.80 -13.37 158.32
C ASN A 507 12.27 -12.40 157.04
N LYS A 508 11.77 -12.47 155.68
CA LYS A 508 11.49 -11.39 154.51
C LYS A 508 11.84 -11.43 152.87
N ALA A 509 10.98 -10.95 151.83
CA ALA A 509 11.16 -10.27 150.38
C ALA A 509 10.79 -10.79 148.84
N LEU A 510 10.76 -9.96 147.67
CA LEU A 510 10.36 -10.20 146.15
C LEU A 510 11.11 -9.44 144.93
N LYS A 511 11.70 -10.06 143.84
CA LYS A 511 12.03 -9.50 142.43
C LYS A 511 12.70 -10.50 141.38
N THR A 512 12.95 -10.08 140.11
CA THR A 512 14.04 -10.49 139.13
C THR A 512 13.79 -11.53 137.98
N THR A 513 14.43 -11.39 136.78
CA THR A 513 14.37 -12.28 135.55
C THR A 513 15.42 -11.95 134.43
N PHE A 514 15.57 -12.77 133.34
CA PHE A 514 16.03 -12.48 131.92
C PHE A 514 17.25 -13.26 131.29
N ILE A 515 17.48 -13.11 129.95
CA ILE A 515 18.45 -13.67 128.94
C ILE A 515 17.77 -14.59 127.88
N LEU A 516 18.18 -14.76 126.59
CA LEU A 516 18.63 -13.93 125.40
C LEU A 516 18.81 -14.92 124.20
N TYR A 517 18.57 -14.76 122.87
CA TYR A 517 18.15 -13.71 121.90
C TYR A 517 19.19 -12.64 121.47
N PRO A 518 19.11 -11.98 120.28
CA PRO A 518 18.58 -12.33 118.93
C PRO A 518 19.73 -12.36 117.85
N CYS A 519 19.63 -12.61 116.53
CA CYS A 519 18.59 -12.88 115.50
C CYS A 519 18.02 -11.71 114.62
N GLY A 520 18.31 -11.69 113.30
CA GLY A 520 17.48 -11.04 112.24
C GLY A 520 18.16 -10.24 111.08
N GLN A 521 17.62 -10.40 109.85
CA GLN A 521 17.58 -9.43 108.70
C GLN A 521 18.93 -9.04 107.99
N THR A 522 19.04 -8.47 106.75
CA THR A 522 18.10 -7.79 105.82
C THR A 522 18.56 -7.80 104.31
N SER A 523 17.61 -7.79 103.35
CA SER A 523 17.57 -7.08 102.02
C SER A 523 18.62 -7.20 100.86
N VAL A 524 18.14 -7.69 99.68
CA VAL A 524 18.04 -6.97 98.34
C VAL A 524 19.12 -7.10 97.20
N ILE A 525 18.61 -7.40 95.98
CA ILE A 525 19.14 -7.50 94.55
C ILE A 525 20.10 -8.62 94.05
N LEU A 526 19.81 -9.06 92.80
CA LEU A 526 20.60 -9.70 91.72
C LEU A 526 20.83 -11.23 91.71
N GLY A 527 20.70 -11.81 90.49
CA GLY A 527 21.20 -13.12 90.03
C GLY A 527 20.60 -14.37 90.68
N SER A 528 19.71 -15.18 90.10
CA SER A 528 19.69 -15.89 88.79
C SER A 528 20.49 -17.20 88.76
N GLU A 529 19.87 -18.22 88.15
CA GLU A 529 20.40 -19.55 87.78
C GLU A 529 20.52 -20.56 88.96
N SER A 530 20.04 -21.80 88.95
CA SER A 530 19.17 -22.66 88.09
C SER A 530 19.85 -23.99 87.73
N GLU A 531 19.40 -25.09 88.33
CA GLU A 531 19.43 -26.46 87.77
C GLU A 531 18.62 -27.38 88.71
N GLY A 532 17.91 -28.41 88.26
CA GLY A 532 17.48 -28.76 86.90
C GLY A 532 16.18 -29.56 87.00
N HIS A 533 15.14 -29.20 86.23
CA HIS A 533 13.78 -29.74 86.44
C HIS A 533 13.58 -31.12 85.79
N SER A 534 12.74 -31.96 86.40
CA SER A 534 12.40 -33.29 85.90
C SER A 534 11.63 -33.22 84.57
N TRP A 535 12.06 -34.02 83.60
CA TRP A 535 11.38 -34.15 82.31
C TRP A 535 9.99 -34.77 82.52
N LEU A 536 8.93 -34.02 82.23
CA LEU A 536 7.55 -34.44 82.47
C LEU A 536 7.11 -35.53 81.50
N LYS A 537 6.38 -36.53 82.01
CA LYS A 537 5.85 -37.64 81.23
C LYS A 537 4.58 -37.22 80.50
N ASP A 538 4.46 -37.66 79.25
CA ASP A 538 3.35 -37.30 78.35
C ASP A 538 1.98 -37.71 78.87
N ASP A 539 1.88 -38.74 79.72
CA ASP A 539 0.60 -39.26 80.24
C ASP A 539 -0.05 -38.34 81.29
N GLU A 540 0.75 -37.51 81.98
CA GLU A 540 0.29 -36.66 83.10
C GLU A 540 -0.20 -35.27 82.66
N VAL A 541 -0.02 -34.91 81.37
CA VAL A 541 -0.33 -33.57 80.86
C VAL A 541 -1.45 -33.61 79.82
N THR A 542 -2.68 -33.27 80.23
CA THR A 542 -3.86 -33.17 79.34
C THR A 542 -3.81 -31.95 78.42
N ASP A 543 -3.23 -30.84 78.87
CA ASP A 543 -3.35 -29.52 78.24
C ASP A 543 -1.99 -28.89 77.91
N CYS A 544 -1.93 -28.14 76.81
CA CYS A 544 -0.71 -27.43 76.43
C CYS A 544 -0.37 -26.32 77.45
N LYS A 545 0.77 -26.47 78.16
CA LYS A 545 1.20 -25.63 79.29
C LYS A 545 1.06 -24.10 79.08
N GLN A 546 1.28 -23.61 77.85
CA GLN A 546 1.19 -22.18 77.53
C GLN A 546 -0.19 -21.69 77.08
N CYS A 547 -0.96 -22.49 76.31
CA CYS A 547 -2.26 -22.04 75.79
C CYS A 547 -3.49 -22.69 76.45
N GLN A 548 -3.27 -23.62 77.39
CA GLN A 548 -4.29 -24.33 78.17
C GLN A 548 -5.43 -24.87 77.30
N LYS A 549 -5.04 -25.49 76.17
CA LYS A 549 -5.94 -26.21 75.26
C LYS A 549 -5.52 -27.67 75.22
N GLU A 550 -6.52 -28.52 75.42
CA GLU A 550 -6.41 -29.96 75.51
C GLU A 550 -5.69 -30.57 74.28
N PHE A 551 -4.85 -31.56 74.54
CA PHE A 551 -4.16 -32.33 73.51
C PHE A 551 -5.11 -33.37 72.90
N SER A 552 -5.02 -33.55 71.58
CA SER A 552 -5.91 -34.45 70.83
C SER A 552 -5.19 -35.06 69.64
N ILE A 553 -5.85 -35.97 68.91
CA ILE A 553 -5.22 -36.70 67.78
C ILE A 553 -4.67 -35.73 66.70
N SER A 554 -5.30 -34.56 66.53
CA SER A 554 -4.84 -33.49 65.63
C SER A 554 -3.94 -32.43 66.31
N ARG A 555 -3.96 -32.32 67.65
CA ARG A 555 -3.12 -31.41 68.44
C ARG A 555 -2.15 -32.23 69.31
N ARG A 556 -0.98 -32.56 68.75
CA ARG A 556 0.02 -33.43 69.38
C ARG A 556 0.87 -32.70 70.46
N LYS A 557 1.46 -33.51 71.34
CA LYS A 557 2.36 -33.12 72.45
C LYS A 557 3.81 -32.95 71.96
N HIS A 558 4.50 -31.92 72.42
CA HIS A 558 5.90 -31.63 72.10
C HIS A 558 6.61 -30.95 73.28
N HIS A 559 7.72 -31.52 73.77
CA HIS A 559 8.52 -30.92 74.85
C HIS A 559 9.37 -29.73 74.39
N CYS A 560 9.50 -28.72 75.24
CA CYS A 560 10.55 -27.71 75.10
C CYS A 560 11.89 -28.27 75.60
N ARG A 561 12.93 -28.32 74.75
CA ARG A 561 14.25 -28.86 75.11
C ARG A 561 15.02 -27.98 76.11
N ASN A 562 14.52 -26.79 76.45
CA ASN A 562 15.10 -25.90 77.46
C ASN A 562 14.40 -25.95 78.83
N CYS A 563 13.11 -26.32 78.90
CA CYS A 563 12.37 -26.33 80.18
C CYS A 563 11.59 -27.62 80.50
N GLY A 564 11.64 -28.65 79.65
CA GLY A 564 11.04 -29.97 79.90
C GLY A 564 9.50 -30.04 79.82
N ASP A 565 8.80 -28.91 79.97
CA ASP A 565 7.33 -28.80 79.83
C ASP A 565 6.82 -29.20 78.43
N ILE A 566 5.54 -29.58 78.38
CA ILE A 566 4.85 -30.08 77.17
C ILE A 566 3.92 -29.01 76.56
N PHE A 567 4.10 -28.78 75.26
CA PHE A 567 3.42 -27.76 74.48
C PHE A 567 2.80 -28.34 73.20
N CYS A 568 1.82 -27.65 72.61
CA CYS A 568 1.35 -27.95 71.26
C CYS A 568 2.28 -27.33 70.22
N ASN A 569 2.17 -27.76 68.95
CA ASN A 569 3.06 -27.28 67.90
C ASN A 569 3.08 -25.75 67.80
N ASN A 570 1.92 -25.09 67.83
CA ASN A 570 1.80 -23.63 67.73
C ASN A 570 2.39 -22.84 68.91
N CYS A 571 2.68 -23.48 70.05
CA CYS A 571 3.35 -22.84 71.21
C CYS A 571 4.81 -23.28 71.37
N SER A 572 5.34 -23.98 70.36
CA SER A 572 6.68 -24.55 70.34
C SER A 572 7.20 -24.70 68.91
N ASN A 573 6.84 -23.78 68.01
CA ASN A 573 7.15 -23.91 66.59
C ASN A 573 8.55 -23.37 66.22
N ASN A 574 9.36 -23.04 67.23
CA ASN A 574 10.66 -22.41 67.10
C ASN A 574 11.77 -23.40 67.51
N GLU A 575 12.88 -23.40 66.78
CA GLU A 575 14.06 -24.22 67.08
C GLU A 575 15.28 -23.33 67.26
N LEU A 576 16.06 -23.58 68.32
CA LEU A 576 17.21 -22.76 68.70
C LEU A 576 18.40 -23.67 69.04
N SER A 577 19.61 -23.26 68.69
CA SER A 577 20.84 -23.95 69.08
C SER A 577 21.09 -23.78 70.57
N LEU A 578 20.83 -24.83 71.36
CA LEU A 578 21.14 -24.86 72.80
C LEU A 578 22.53 -25.48 73.01
N PRO A 579 23.35 -25.02 73.97
CA PRO A 579 24.73 -25.51 74.15
C PRO A 579 24.87 -27.03 74.32
N SER A 580 23.86 -27.69 74.88
CA SER A 580 23.83 -29.14 75.12
C SER A 580 23.47 -29.99 73.89
N TYR A 581 23.17 -29.38 72.73
CA TYR A 581 22.71 -30.10 71.54
C TYR A 581 23.46 -29.65 70.26
N PRO A 582 23.98 -30.57 69.43
CA PRO A 582 24.82 -30.24 68.27
C PRO A 582 24.05 -29.72 67.04
N LYS A 583 22.75 -29.46 67.17
CA LYS A 583 21.84 -28.91 66.15
C LYS A 583 20.77 -28.06 66.85
N PRO A 584 20.09 -27.14 66.14
CA PRO A 584 18.90 -26.48 66.67
C PRO A 584 17.88 -27.49 67.20
N VAL A 585 17.26 -27.17 68.34
CA VAL A 585 16.25 -28.01 68.98
C VAL A 585 15.03 -27.19 69.37
N ARG A 586 13.87 -27.83 69.33
CA ARG A 586 12.58 -27.22 69.63
C ARG A 586 12.49 -26.62 71.04
N VAL A 587 12.08 -25.36 71.12
CA VAL A 587 11.79 -24.64 72.36
C VAL A 587 10.37 -24.06 72.33
N CYS A 588 9.76 -23.87 73.49
CA CYS A 588 8.52 -23.10 73.60
C CYS A 588 8.79 -21.60 73.40
N ASP A 589 7.77 -20.84 73.03
CA ASP A 589 7.96 -19.45 72.61
C ASP A 589 8.50 -18.56 73.74
N ALA A 590 8.13 -18.85 75.00
CA ALA A 590 8.68 -18.18 76.17
C ALA A 590 10.20 -18.40 76.34
N CYS A 591 10.68 -19.64 76.18
CA CYS A 591 12.12 -19.92 76.20
C CYS A 591 12.82 -19.35 74.96
N HIS A 592 12.17 -19.37 73.79
CA HIS A 592 12.72 -18.78 72.56
C HIS A 592 13.00 -17.29 72.73
N THR A 593 12.02 -16.52 73.24
CA THR A 593 12.19 -15.08 73.51
C THR A 593 13.27 -14.81 74.55
N LEU A 594 13.27 -15.53 75.68
CA LEU A 594 14.19 -15.30 76.79
C LEU A 594 15.65 -15.63 76.41
N LEU A 595 15.87 -16.68 75.61
CA LEU A 595 17.20 -17.06 75.14
C LEU A 595 17.70 -16.13 74.03
N LEU A 596 16.85 -15.70 73.09
CA LEU A 596 17.25 -14.71 72.07
C LEU A 596 17.68 -13.38 72.70
N GLN A 597 16.99 -12.91 73.75
CA GLN A 597 17.40 -11.71 74.49
C GLN A 597 18.78 -11.87 75.16
N ARG A 598 19.09 -13.06 75.70
CA ARG A 598 20.42 -13.37 76.23
C ARG A 598 21.49 -13.43 75.13
N CYS A 599 21.19 -13.99 73.95
CA CYS A 599 22.13 -14.04 72.83
C CYS A 599 22.50 -12.65 72.27
N SER A 600 21.58 -11.68 72.29
CA SER A 600 21.89 -10.28 71.95
C SER A 600 22.70 -9.53 73.02
N SER A 601 22.95 -10.12 74.19
CA SER A 601 23.62 -9.48 75.33
C SER A 601 25.09 -9.88 75.51
N ASN A 602 25.57 -10.94 74.84
CA ASN A 602 26.94 -11.46 74.95
C ASN A 602 27.73 -11.29 73.63
N ALA A 603 27.71 -10.07 73.09
CA ALA A 603 28.52 -9.65 71.95
C ALA A 603 29.23 -8.32 72.26
N SER A 604 30.01 -8.31 73.35
CA SER A 604 30.90 -7.25 73.81
C SER A 604 32.00 -7.84 74.68
#